data_AF-A0A1B9M103-F1
#
_entry.id   AF-A0A1B9M103-F1
#
_cell.length_a   1.000
_cell.length_b   1.000
_cell.length_c   1.000
_cell.angle_alpha   90.00
_cell.angle_beta   90.00
_cell.angle_gamma   90.00
#
_symmetry.space_group_name_H-M   'P 1'
#
loop_
_entity.id
_entity.type
_entity.pdbx_description
1 polymer ?
#
loop_
_entity_poly.entity_id
_entity_poly.type
_entity_poly.pdbx_seq_one_letter_code
_entity_poly.pdbx_strand_id
1 'polypeptide(L)' 'MANDNYLKKKGFDAHKIKEEFFGKGSNSKYDIYIDKKSGELMLFRKGGLGDGIRTGYFIK' A
#
# COMPACT_ATOMS: atom_id res chain seq x y z
N MET A 1 -5.68 7.20 -1.09
CA MET A 1 -4.30 6.80 -1.42
C MET A 1 -3.38 7.41 -0.38
N ALA A 2 -2.43 6.62 0.13
CA ALA A 2 -1.45 7.10 1.10
C ALA A 2 -0.40 7.99 0.42
N ASN A 3 0.07 9.01 1.13
CA ASN A 3 1.13 9.88 0.63
C ASN A 3 2.50 9.20 0.81
N ASP A 4 3.30 9.09 -0.26
CA ASP A 4 4.60 8.42 -0.25
C ASP A 4 5.58 9.01 0.78
N ASN A 5 5.65 10.34 0.90
CA ASN A 5 6.52 11.00 1.89
C ASN A 5 6.09 10.66 3.33
N TYR A 6 4.78 10.54 3.58
CA TYR A 6 4.28 10.14 4.89
C TYR A 6 4.62 8.69 5.21
N LEU A 7 4.43 7.77 4.25
CA LEU A 7 4.80 6.37 4.41
C LEU A 7 6.30 6.21 4.71
N LYS A 8 7.15 6.91 3.95
CA LYS A 8 8.61 6.87 4.12
C LYS A 8 9.04 7.40 5.48
N LYS A 9 8.43 8.49 5.98
CA LYS A 9 8.65 8.99 7.34
C LYS A 9 8.29 7.98 8.43
N LYS A 10 7.36 7.07 8.14
CA LYS A 10 6.95 5.97 9.02
C LYS A 10 7.75 4.67 8.78
N GLY A 11 8.77 4.71 7.91
CA GLY A 11 9.62 3.56 7.61
C GLY A 11 9.06 2.60 6.57
N PHE A 12 7.96 2.95 5.90
CA PHE A 12 7.33 2.13 4.87
C PHE A 12 7.68 2.62 3.46
N ASP A 13 8.10 1.70 2.60
CA ASP A 13 8.34 1.94 1.19
C ASP A 13 7.21 1.31 0.37
N ALA A 14 6.36 2.16 -0.21
CA ALA A 14 5.20 1.69 -0.98
C ALA A 14 5.60 0.88 -2.22
N HIS A 15 6.74 1.17 -2.84
CA HIS A 15 7.22 0.40 -3.98
C HIS A 15 7.64 -1.00 -3.55
N LYS A 16 8.42 -1.12 -2.47
CA LYS A 16 8.85 -2.42 -1.95
C LYS A 16 7.69 -3.30 -1.51
N ILE A 17 6.76 -2.75 -0.73
CA ILE A 17 5.57 -3.50 -0.29
C ILE A 17 4.78 -4.00 -1.51
N LYS A 18 4.59 -3.18 -2.55
CA LYS A 18 3.90 -3.63 -3.76
C LYS A 18 4.68 -4.71 -4.52
N GLU A 19 6.01 -4.66 -4.53
CA GLU A 19 6.84 -5.69 -5.16
C GLU A 19 6.80 -7.01 -4.40
N GLU A 20 6.74 -6.98 -3.07
CA GLU A 20 6.60 -8.19 -2.25
C GLU A 20 5.30 -8.95 -2.56
N PHE A 21 4.21 -8.23 -2.82
CA PHE A 21 2.90 -8.84 -3.07
C PHE A 21 2.66 -9.21 -4.54
N PHE A 22 3.18 -8.43 -5.49
CA PHE A 22 2.84 -8.59 -6.92
C PHE A 22 4.04 -8.93 -7.81
N GLY A 23 5.25 -8.92 -7.26
CA GLY A 23 6.50 -9.03 -8.02
C GLY A 23 6.86 -7.75 -8.78
N LYS A 24 8.09 -7.75 -9.31
CA LYS A 24 8.65 -6.63 -10.07
C LYS A 24 7.85 -6.38 -11.36
N GLY A 25 7.58 -5.11 -11.67
CA GLY A 25 6.88 -4.68 -12.89
C GLY A 25 5.35 -4.67 -12.79
N SER A 26 4.75 -5.56 -12.01
CA SER A 26 3.30 -5.59 -11.77
C SER A 26 2.84 -4.61 -10.67
N ASN A 27 3.76 -4.18 -9.79
CA ASN A 27 3.53 -3.22 -8.70
C ASN A 27 2.96 -1.86 -9.17
N SER A 28 3.29 -1.43 -10.38
CA SER A 28 2.85 -0.16 -10.98
C SER A 28 1.34 -0.05 -11.19
N LYS A 29 0.64 -1.19 -11.20
CA LYS A 29 -0.81 -1.29 -11.38
C LYS A 29 -1.58 -1.15 -10.06
N TYR A 30 -0.88 -0.96 -8.95
CA TYR A 30 -1.45 -0.93 -7.61
C TYR A 30 -0.99 0.31 -6.83
N ASP A 31 -1.86 0.74 -5.93
CA ASP A 31 -1.67 1.87 -5.02
C ASP A 31 -1.84 1.39 -3.57
N ILE A 32 -1.14 2.06 -2.63
CA ILE A 32 -1.33 1.83 -1.20
C ILE A 32 -2.34 2.82 -0.63
N TYR A 33 -3.19 2.31 0.25
CA TYR A 33 -4.16 3.02 1.06
C TYR A 33 -3.91 2.70 2.53
N ILE A 34 -4.44 3.53 3.42
CA ILE A 34 -4.42 3.29 4.87
C ILE A 34 -5.88 3.10 5.28
N ASP A 35 -6.19 1.96 5.89
CA ASP A 35 -7.46 1.78 6.56
C ASP A 35 -7.53 2.71 7.77
N LYS A 36 -8.53 3.59 7.81
CA LYS A 36 -8.62 4.63 8.84
C LYS A 36 -9.00 4.08 10.22
N LYS A 37 -9.54 2.86 10.31
CA LYS A 37 -9.97 2.26 11.58
C LYS A 37 -8.82 1.50 12.24
N SER A 38 -8.08 0.72 11.48
CA SER A 38 -6.98 -0.12 11.99
C SER A 38 -5.60 0.50 11.81
N GLY A 39 -5.43 1.45 10.89
CA GLY A 39 -4.12 1.94 10.47
C GLY A 39 -3.40 0.98 9.52
N GLU A 40 -4.07 -0.09 9.06
CA GLU A 40 -3.47 -1.08 8.17
C GLU A 40 -3.21 -0.52 6.77
N LEU A 41 -2.06 -0.83 6.19
CA LEU A 41 -1.77 -0.57 4.80
C LEU A 41 -2.52 -1.59 3.92
N MET A 42 -3.25 -1.10 2.95
CA MET A 42 -4.02 -1.92 2.01
C MET A 42 -3.61 -1.63 0.58
N LEU A 43 -3.59 -2.66 -0.26
CA LEU A 43 -3.25 -2.58 -1.67
C LEU A 43 -4.52 -2.63 -2.52
N PHE A 44 -4.66 -1.67 -3.43
CA PHE A 44 -5.78 -1.62 -4.38
C PHE A 44 -5.26 -1.49 -5.80
N ARG A 45 -6.04 -1.96 -6.77
CA ARG A 45 -5.79 -1.60 -8.17
C ARG A 45 -5.83 -0.08 -8.30
N LYS A 46 -5.03 0.44 -9.23
CA LYS A 46 -4.96 1.87 -9.52
C LYS A 46 -6.33 2.51 -9.60
N GLY A 47 -6.49 3.64 -8.90
CA GLY A 47 -7.77 4.33 -8.76
C GLY A 47 -8.66 3.81 -7.62
N GLY A 48 -8.19 2.86 -6.82
CA GLY A 48 -8.96 2.32 -5.68
C GLY A 48 -10.04 1.32 -6.09
N LEU A 49 -9.84 0.61 -7.19
CA LEU A 49 -10.81 -0.32 -7.75
C LEU A 49 -10.69 -1.73 -7.14
N GLY A 50 -11.83 -2.42 -7.04
CA GLY A 50 -11.93 -3.80 -6.60
C GLY A 50 -11.71 -4.00 -5.09
N ASP A 51 -11.49 -5.26 -4.71
CA ASP A 51 -11.24 -5.64 -3.32
C ASP A 51 -9.80 -5.29 -2.92
N GLY A 52 -9.67 -4.70 -1.72
CA GLY A 52 -8.38 -4.33 -1.16
C GLY A 52 -7.67 -5.52 -0.54
N ILE A 53 -6.39 -5.70 -0.89
CA ILE A 53 -5.55 -6.73 -0.28
C ILE A 53 -4.95 -6.18 1.01
N ARG A 54 -5.18 -6.90 2.11
CA ARG A 54 -4.60 -6.62 3.42
C ARG A 54 -3.12 -6.99 3.44
N THR A 55 -2.27 -6.04 3.81
CA THR A 55 -0.82 -6.27 3.81
C THR A 55 -0.31 -6.80 5.15
N GLY A 56 -1.07 -6.60 6.24
CA GLY A 56 -0.59 -6.85 7.60
C GLY A 56 0.42 -5.83 8.13
N TYR A 57 0.79 -4.80 7.34
CA TYR A 57 1.58 -3.67 7.82
C TYR A 57 0.68 -2.60 8.43
N PHE A 58 1.09 -2.03 9.57
CA PHE A 58 0.31 -1.04 10.29
C PHE A 58 1.10 0.25 10.50
N ILE A 59 0.48 1.38 10.15
CA ILE A 59 0.98 2.70 10.51
C ILE A 59 0.42 3.09 11.87
N LYS A 60 1.32 3.27 12.84
CA LYS A 60 1.09 4.00 14.10
C LYS A 60 1.54 5.45 13.97
#